data_AF-A0A1H9NHA2-F1
#
_entry.id   AF-A0A1H9NHA2-F1
#
_cell.length_a   1.000
_cell.length_b   1.000
_cell.length_c   1.000
_cell.angle_alpha   90.00
_cell.angle_beta   90.00
_cell.angle_gamma   90.00
#
_symmetry.space_group_name_H-M   'P 1'
#
loop_
_entity.id
_entity.type
_entity.pdbx_description
1 polymer ?
#
loop_
_entity_poly.entity_id
_entity_poly.type
_entity_poly.pdbx_seq_one_letter_code
_entity_poly.pdbx_strand_id
1 'polypeptide(L)' 'MKFTVRKIFQYTEEVEVEADNSTQAKKLAESTDGEVNHDDTLIDCEIIGVE' A
#
# COMPACT_ATOMS: atom_id res chain seq x y z
N MET A 1 4.00 9.36 14.65
CA MET A 1 3.49 9.70 13.31
C MET A 1 3.09 8.40 12.68
N LYS A 2 1.81 8.22 12.40
CA LYS A 2 1.31 7.02 11.73
C LYS A 2 1.12 7.36 10.25
N PHE A 3 1.51 6.46 9.37
CA PHE A 3 1.32 6.60 7.93
C PHE A 3 0.38 5.49 7.50
N THR A 4 -0.60 5.78 6.66
CA THR A 4 -1.45 4.78 6.06
C THR A 4 -1.09 4.69 4.59
N VAL A 5 -0.75 3.49 4.12
CA VAL A 5 -0.50 3.21 2.71
C VAL A 5 -1.77 2.58 2.15
N ARG A 6 -2.46 3.30 1.27
CA ARG A 6 -3.62 2.79 0.53
C ARG A 6 -3.14 2.24 -0.80
N LYS A 7 -3.51 1.00 -1.10
CA LYS A 7 -3.22 0.31 -2.35
C LYS A 7 -4.51 -0.06 -3.04
N ILE A 8 -4.62 0.32 -4.31
CA ILE A 8 -5.77 -0.01 -5.16
C ILE A 8 -5.31 -1.01 -6.20
N PHE A 9 -5.92 -2.18 -6.16
CA PHE A 9 -5.68 -3.28 -7.09
C PHE A 9 -6.78 -3.26 -8.16
N GLN A 10 -6.43 -3.60 -9.40
CA GLN A 10 -7.33 -3.49 -10.56
C GLN A 10 -8.57 -4.39 -10.47
N TYR A 11 -8.41 -5.59 -9.92
CA TYR A 11 -9.43 -6.63 -9.85
C TYR A 11 -9.72 -7.08 -8.40
N THR A 12 -8.89 -6.70 -7.43
CA THR A 12 -9.15 -6.91 -5.99
C THR A 12 -9.67 -5.64 -5.32
N GLU A 13 -9.95 -5.76 -4.02
CA GLU A 13 -10.32 -4.68 -3.12
C GLU A 13 -9.18 -3.72 -2.78
N GLU A 14 -9.56 -2.56 -2.27
CA GLU A 14 -8.62 -1.56 -1.76
C GLU A 14 -8.08 -2.00 -0.39
N VAL A 15 -6.77 -1.98 -0.24
CA VAL A 15 -6.10 -2.40 1.00
C VAL A 15 -5.43 -1.21 1.65
N GLU A 16 -5.69 -1.02 2.94
CA GLU A 16 -5.05 0.01 3.76
C GLU A 16 -4.08 -0.63 4.76
N VAL A 17 -2.83 -0.18 4.76
CA VAL A 17 -1.77 -0.69 5.64
C VAL A 17 -1.20 0.43 6.49
N GLU A 18 -1.26 0.30 7.81
CA GLU A 18 -0.63 1.25 8.73
C GLU A 18 0.89 1.01 8.85
N ALA A 19 1.64 2.10 8.94
CA ALA A 19 3.09 2.14 9.13
C ALA A 19 3.47 3.16 10.21
N ASP A 20 4.38 2.77 11.10
CA ASP A 20 4.79 3.60 12.24
C ASP A 20 5.90 4.62 11.90
N ASN A 21 6.48 4.51 10.71
CA ASN A 21 7.53 5.42 10.24
C ASN A 21 7.54 5.54 8.71
N SER A 22 8.10 6.65 8.22
CA SER A 22 8.16 6.98 6.79
C SER A 22 8.97 5.98 5.96
N THR A 23 9.98 5.35 6.54
CA THR A 23 10.78 4.31 5.89
C THR A 23 9.95 3.05 5.62
N GLN A 24 9.12 2.64 6.59
CA GLN A 24 8.18 1.52 6.42
C GLN A 24 7.08 1.86 5.42
N ALA A 25 6.52 3.07 5.48
CA ALA A 25 5.50 3.52 4.52
C ALA A 25 6.00 3.48 3.07
N LYS A 26 7.24 3.95 2.82
CA LYS A 26 7.87 3.86 1.50
C LYS A 26 8.11 2.42 1.06
N LYS A 27 8.67 1.59 1.93
CA LYS A 27 8.84 0.16 1.64
C LYS A 27 7.52 -0.52 1.31
N LEU A 28 6.45 -0.21 2.04
CA LEU A 28 5.12 -0.76 1.78
C LEU A 28 4.56 -0.28 0.45
N ALA A 29 4.71 1.00 0.11
CA ALA A 29 4.29 1.53 -1.19
C ALA A 29 5.07 0.93 -2.36
N GLU A 30 6.38 0.71 -2.19
CA GLU A 30 7.26 0.12 -3.19
C GLU A 30 7.15 -1.41 -3.28
N SER A 31 6.68 -2.09 -2.21
CA SER A 31 6.38 -3.52 -2.25
C SER A 31 5.11 -3.71 -3.08
N THR A 32 5.28 -3.99 -4.36
CA THR A 32 4.33 -4.77 -5.16
C THR A 32 4.32 -6.19 -4.62
N ASP A 33 3.82 -6.38 -3.40
CA ASP A 33 3.51 -7.68 -2.79
C ASP A 33 2.29 -8.27 -3.53
N GLY A 34 2.49 -8.52 -4.83
CA GLY A 34 1.59 -9.23 -5.72
C GLY A 34 1.79 -10.75 -5.63
N GLU A 35 2.52 -11.25 -4.62
CA GLU A 35 2.68 -12.69 -4.42
C GLU A 35 1.40 -13.36 -3.87
N VAL A 36 0.42 -12.60 -3.39
CA VAL A 36 -0.90 -13.16 -3.01
C VAL A 36 -1.85 -13.26 -4.21
N ASN A 37 -1.76 -12.36 -5.19
CA ASN A 37 -2.63 -12.34 -6.37
C ASN A 37 -1.82 -12.07 -7.64
N HIS A 38 -1.32 -13.13 -8.26
CA HIS A 38 -0.55 -13.11 -9.52
C HIS A 38 -1.27 -12.47 -10.73
N ASP A 39 -2.56 -12.15 -10.62
CA ASP A 39 -3.41 -11.53 -11.65
C ASP A 39 -3.79 -10.07 -11.33
N ASP A 40 -3.46 -9.55 -10.14
CA ASP A 40 -3.90 -8.22 -9.72
C ASP A 40 -2.83 -7.16 -9.88
N THR A 41 -3.06 -6.25 -10.81
CA THR A 41 -2.16 -5.13 -11.08
C THR A 41 -2.47 -4.00 -10.11
N LEU A 42 -1.44 -3.53 -9.40
CA LEU A 42 -1.52 -2.30 -8.61
C LEU A 42 -1.76 -1.12 -9.56
N ILE A 43 -2.93 -0.49 -9.47
CA ILE A 43 -3.33 0.65 -10.30
C ILE A 43 -2.83 1.94 -9.65
N ASP A 44 -3.00 2.03 -8.33
CA ASP A 44 -2.72 3.25 -7.59
C ASP A 44 -2.21 2.93 -6.18
N CYS A 45 -1.32 3.77 -5.69
CA CYS A 45 -0.77 3.66 -4.35
C CYS A 45 -0.54 5.06 -3.78
N GLU A 46 -1.17 5.34 -2.63
CA GLU A 46 -1.09 6.63 -1.96
C GLU A 46 -0.62 6.44 -0.50
N ILE A 47 0.29 7.31 -0.06
CA ILE A 47 0.69 7.38 1.34
C ILE A 47 -0.09 8.53 1.99
N ILE A 48 -1.10 8.18 2.77
CA ILE A 48 -1.92 9.08 3.55
C ILE A 48 -1.24 9.25 4.92
N GLY A 49 -0.63 10.39 5.18
CA GLY A 49 -0.07 10.70 6.50
C GLY A 49 -1.19 10.96 7.50
N VAL A 50 -1.23 10.25 8.62
CA VAL A 50 -2.14 10.54 9.73
C VAL A 50 -1.33 11.22 10.83
N GLU A 51 -1.61 12.51 11.04
CA GLU A 51 -0.96 13.36 12.06
C GLU A 51 -0.96 12.74 13.47
#